data_AF-A0A357D0U2-F1
#
_entry.id   AF-A0A357D0U2-F1
#
_cell.length_a   1.000
_cell.length_b   1.000
_cell.length_c   1.000
_cell.angle_alpha   90.00
_cell.angle_beta   90.00
_cell.angle_gamma   90.00
#
_symmetry.space_group_name_H-M   'P 1'
#
loop_
_entity.id
_entity.type
_entity.pdbx_description
1 polymer ?
#
loop_
_entity_poly.entity_id
_entity_poly.type
_entity_poly.pdbx_seq_one_letter_code
_entity_poly.pdbx_strand_id
1 'polypeptide(L)'
;NEFLLEYEPWEQYSNPESIRTPIYGVLFGFNDPEFPTNAQRNYLNNFLANAEAAIASGNLNAVKEYYDLSSMVDFYIVNEFFKDVDFSTSSTRFYIKNGKIYGGPIWDMDLSSGNCASDYYEKYNNIGGSGDSTESIYCDKIWYGYLLQCDGFLDMVKARYKEILPDIINLSTDNELGKNKIDSLLIKYGKSFEDNYSVAGWSMTEKYSLYERIPFSTYEKNIHYLRQWLVKRNEWLLEEWNIK
;
A
#
# COMPACT_ATOMS: atom_id res chain seq x y z
N ASN A 1 -9.52 -15.76 -19.08
CA ASN A 1 -10.07 -14.43 -18.74
C ASN A 1 -9.03 -13.73 -17.88
N GLU A 2 -8.60 -12.55 -18.28
CA GLU A 2 -7.71 -11.69 -17.50
C GLU A 2 -8.50 -10.46 -17.04
N PHE A 3 -8.16 -9.94 -15.86
CA PHE A 3 -8.83 -8.77 -15.28
C PHE A 3 -7.83 -7.89 -14.55
N LEU A 4 -8.05 -6.56 -14.56
CA LEU A 4 -7.47 -5.60 -13.63
C LEU A 4 -8.63 -4.99 -12.84
N LEU A 5 -8.56 -5.14 -11.52
CA LEU A 5 -9.59 -4.76 -10.57
C LEU A 5 -9.02 -3.73 -9.59
N GLU A 6 -9.81 -2.72 -9.27
CA GLU A 6 -9.48 -1.69 -8.28
C GLU A 6 -10.46 -1.75 -7.12
N TYR A 7 -9.97 -1.71 -5.89
CA TYR A 7 -10.83 -1.62 -4.72
C TYR A 7 -11.63 -0.32 -4.75
N GLU A 8 -12.93 -0.39 -4.44
CA GLU A 8 -13.84 0.74 -4.45
C GLU A 8 -14.53 0.90 -3.08
N PRO A 9 -14.68 2.12 -2.57
CA PRO A 9 -15.36 2.35 -1.30
C PRO A 9 -16.90 2.29 -1.45
N TRP A 10 -17.42 2.62 -2.65
CA TRP A 10 -18.83 2.47 -3.05
C TRP A 10 -18.96 2.31 -4.57
N GLU A 11 -20.13 1.89 -5.03
CA GLU A 11 -20.38 1.65 -6.46
C GLU A 11 -20.28 2.95 -7.26
N GLN A 12 -19.64 2.89 -8.43
CA GLN A 12 -19.40 4.04 -9.32
C GLN A 12 -18.56 5.15 -8.67
N TYR A 13 -17.62 4.80 -7.78
CA TYR A 13 -16.68 5.78 -7.24
C TYR A 13 -15.62 6.19 -8.27
N SER A 14 -14.79 5.25 -8.76
CA SER A 14 -13.83 5.55 -9.83
C SER A 14 -14.09 4.80 -11.14
N ASN A 15 -14.74 3.63 -11.10
CA ASN A 15 -15.04 2.82 -12.29
C ASN A 15 -16.56 2.71 -12.57
N PRO A 16 -16.97 2.68 -13.86
CA PRO A 16 -18.39 2.64 -14.23
C PRO A 16 -19.06 1.30 -13.90
N GLU A 17 -18.29 0.21 -13.98
CA GLU A 17 -18.74 -1.14 -13.69
C GLU A 17 -17.98 -1.67 -12.47
N SER A 18 -18.68 -2.41 -11.60
CA SER A 18 -18.07 -3.06 -10.44
C SER A 18 -18.67 -4.45 -10.17
N ILE A 19 -18.02 -5.19 -9.27
CA ILE A 19 -18.44 -6.49 -8.76
C ILE A 19 -18.14 -6.57 -7.26
N ARG A 20 -19.06 -7.14 -6.48
CA ARG A 20 -18.80 -7.50 -5.08
C ARG A 20 -18.31 -8.93 -5.00
N THR A 21 -17.27 -9.17 -4.23
CA THR A 21 -16.78 -10.53 -4.01
C THR A 21 -17.82 -11.35 -3.22
N PRO A 22 -17.99 -12.65 -3.51
CA PRO A 22 -19.14 -13.39 -2.99
C PRO A 22 -19.12 -13.70 -1.49
N ILE A 23 -17.94 -13.80 -0.88
CA ILE A 23 -17.79 -14.21 0.53
C ILE A 23 -17.47 -13.01 1.41
N TYR A 24 -16.46 -12.21 1.04
CA TYR A 24 -16.05 -11.07 1.87
C TYR A 24 -16.70 -9.75 1.48
N GLY A 25 -17.46 -9.70 0.39
CA GLY A 25 -18.22 -8.52 -0.01
C GLY A 25 -17.36 -7.33 -0.43
N VAL A 26 -16.08 -7.56 -0.76
CA VAL A 26 -15.16 -6.53 -1.22
C VAL A 26 -15.66 -6.02 -2.56
N LEU A 27 -15.79 -4.69 -2.70
CA LEU A 27 -16.21 -4.08 -3.94
C LEU A 27 -14.99 -3.80 -4.81
N PHE A 28 -15.01 -4.31 -6.04
CA PHE A 28 -13.99 -4.08 -7.04
C PHE A 28 -14.58 -3.44 -8.29
N GLY A 29 -14.03 -2.29 -8.68
CA GLY A 29 -14.23 -1.65 -9.98
C GLY A 29 -13.42 -2.35 -11.07
N PHE A 30 -13.94 -2.36 -12.29
CA PHE A 30 -13.24 -2.93 -13.44
C PHE A 30 -12.37 -1.87 -14.12
N ASN A 31 -11.05 -1.95 -13.99
CA ASN A 31 -10.14 -1.15 -14.82
C ASN A 31 -9.92 -1.82 -16.19
N ASP A 32 -9.82 -3.16 -16.25
CA ASP A 32 -9.72 -3.90 -17.51
C ASP A 32 -10.34 -5.31 -17.39
N PRO A 33 -11.22 -5.74 -18.32
CA PRO A 33 -11.94 -4.89 -19.26
C PRO A 33 -12.89 -3.95 -18.52
N GLU A 34 -12.93 -2.68 -18.90
CA GLU A 34 -13.82 -1.65 -18.32
C GLU A 34 -15.30 -2.08 -18.33
N PHE A 35 -15.73 -2.78 -19.39
CA PHE A 35 -17.08 -3.30 -19.56
C PHE A 35 -17.05 -4.82 -19.78
N PRO A 36 -17.01 -5.63 -18.71
CA PRO A 36 -16.98 -7.09 -18.83
C PRO A 36 -18.31 -7.63 -19.36
N THR A 37 -18.25 -8.61 -20.26
CA THR A 37 -19.43 -9.35 -20.73
C THR A 37 -20.06 -10.16 -19.60
N ASN A 38 -21.32 -10.56 -19.76
CA ASN A 38 -22.00 -11.46 -18.81
C ASN A 38 -21.23 -12.77 -18.56
N ALA A 39 -20.58 -13.32 -19.60
CA ALA A 39 -19.76 -14.53 -19.45
C ALA A 39 -18.51 -14.27 -18.60
N GLN A 40 -17.84 -13.13 -18.79
CA GLN A 40 -16.71 -12.71 -17.96
C GLN A 40 -17.11 -12.45 -16.51
N ARG A 41 -18.24 -11.75 -16.28
CA ARG A 41 -18.80 -11.52 -14.94
C ARG A 41 -19.11 -12.82 -14.21
N ASN A 42 -19.78 -13.77 -14.89
CA ASN A 42 -20.10 -15.07 -14.30
C ASN A 42 -18.84 -15.89 -13.98
N TYR A 43 -17.85 -15.89 -14.88
CA TYR A 43 -16.56 -16.52 -14.62
C TYR A 43 -15.88 -15.90 -13.40
N LEU A 44 -15.79 -14.56 -13.36
CA LEU A 44 -15.10 -13.85 -12.30
C LEU A 44 -15.79 -14.08 -10.95
N ASN A 45 -17.12 -14.02 -10.90
CA ASN A 45 -17.88 -14.29 -9.69
C ASN A 45 -17.58 -15.68 -9.12
N ASN A 46 -17.59 -16.71 -9.97
CA ASN A 46 -17.28 -18.08 -9.54
C ASN A 46 -15.81 -18.24 -9.14
N PHE A 47 -14.90 -17.60 -9.86
CA PHE A 47 -13.47 -17.61 -9.53
C PHE A 47 -13.21 -16.97 -8.16
N LEU A 48 -13.76 -15.78 -7.91
CA LEU A 48 -13.64 -15.06 -6.64
C LEU A 48 -14.28 -15.83 -5.48
N ALA A 49 -15.43 -16.47 -5.69
CA ALA A 49 -16.04 -17.32 -4.65
C ALA A 49 -15.08 -18.44 -4.20
N ASN A 50 -14.43 -19.12 -5.14
CA ASN A 50 -13.50 -20.20 -4.83
C ASN A 50 -12.21 -19.67 -4.18
N ALA A 51 -11.69 -18.54 -4.67
CA ALA A 51 -10.52 -17.89 -4.12
C ALA A 51 -10.75 -17.47 -2.66
N GLU A 52 -11.87 -16.82 -2.36
CA GLU A 52 -12.20 -16.42 -1.00
C GLU A 52 -12.52 -17.61 -0.09
N ALA A 53 -13.12 -18.69 -0.63
CA ALA A 53 -13.32 -19.92 0.13
C ALA A 53 -11.98 -20.56 0.54
N ALA A 54 -10.94 -20.44 -0.31
CA ALA A 54 -9.60 -20.88 0.02
C ALA A 54 -9.00 -20.06 1.17
N ILE A 55 -9.17 -18.73 1.18
CA ILE A 55 -8.77 -17.89 2.33
C ILE A 55 -9.57 -18.27 3.58
N ALA A 56 -10.89 -18.42 3.47
CA ALA A 56 -11.76 -18.76 4.60
C ALA A 56 -11.44 -20.13 5.24
N SER A 57 -10.78 -21.02 4.51
CA SER A 57 -10.28 -22.29 5.04
C SER A 57 -9.10 -22.14 6.01
N GLY A 58 -8.44 -20.97 6.02
CA GLY A 58 -7.21 -20.72 6.79
C GLY A 58 -5.96 -21.44 6.24
N ASN A 59 -6.10 -22.23 5.18
CA ASN A 59 -5.03 -23.09 4.64
C ASN A 59 -4.32 -22.43 3.46
N LEU A 60 -3.06 -21.99 3.67
CA LEU A 60 -2.26 -21.39 2.60
C LEU A 60 -2.03 -22.28 1.37
N ASN A 61 -2.06 -23.61 1.53
CA ASN A 61 -1.97 -24.50 0.37
C ASN A 61 -3.22 -24.45 -0.52
N ALA A 62 -4.38 -24.09 0.02
CA ALA A 62 -5.55 -23.80 -0.79
C ALA A 62 -5.45 -22.39 -1.40
N VAL A 63 -4.99 -21.41 -0.61
CA VAL A 63 -4.85 -20.02 -1.06
C VAL A 63 -3.91 -19.92 -2.27
N LYS A 64 -2.76 -20.60 -2.26
CA LYS A 64 -1.76 -20.52 -3.35
C LYS A 64 -2.26 -21.02 -4.72
N GLU A 65 -3.37 -21.77 -4.75
CA GLU A 65 -4.00 -22.21 -6.00
C GLU A 65 -4.68 -21.04 -6.73
N TYR A 66 -5.14 -20.03 -5.98
CA TYR A 66 -5.87 -18.87 -6.50
C TYR A 66 -5.11 -17.56 -6.38
N TYR A 67 -4.13 -17.46 -5.48
CA TYR A 67 -3.34 -16.26 -5.26
C TYR A 67 -1.87 -16.55 -5.52
N ASP A 68 -1.20 -15.63 -6.19
CA ASP A 68 0.25 -15.60 -6.24
C ASP A 68 0.77 -15.02 -4.92
N LEU A 69 1.08 -15.90 -3.96
CA LEU A 69 1.42 -15.49 -2.60
C LEU A 69 2.64 -14.55 -2.54
N SER A 70 3.61 -14.70 -3.44
CA SER A 70 4.78 -13.81 -3.48
C SER A 70 4.38 -12.37 -3.82
N SER A 71 3.56 -12.18 -4.87
CA SER A 71 3.05 -10.85 -5.22
C SER A 71 2.15 -10.25 -4.13
N MET A 72 1.36 -11.08 -3.45
CA MET A 72 0.52 -10.62 -2.33
C MET A 72 1.38 -10.16 -1.15
N VAL A 73 2.47 -10.89 -0.84
CA VAL A 73 3.42 -10.50 0.19
C VAL A 73 4.15 -9.20 -0.17
N ASP A 74 4.68 -9.09 -1.39
CA ASP A 74 5.38 -7.87 -1.83
C ASP A 74 4.43 -6.66 -1.83
N PHE A 75 3.20 -6.82 -2.33
CA PHE A 75 2.20 -5.75 -2.34
C PHE A 75 1.80 -5.32 -0.92
N TYR A 76 1.61 -6.27 0.00
CA TYR A 76 1.35 -5.94 1.41
C TYR A 76 2.49 -5.15 2.03
N ILE A 77 3.74 -5.61 1.85
CA ILE A 77 4.90 -4.98 2.46
C ILE A 77 5.04 -3.52 2.00
N VAL A 78 4.91 -3.25 0.70
CA VAL A 78 5.03 -1.86 0.20
C VAL A 78 3.96 -0.96 0.81
N ASN A 79 2.70 -1.37 0.76
CA ASN A 79 1.60 -0.57 1.29
C ASN A 79 1.68 -0.39 2.81
N GLU A 80 1.99 -1.45 3.56
CA GLU A 80 2.11 -1.40 5.02
C GLU A 80 3.34 -0.59 5.45
N PHE A 81 4.47 -0.74 4.77
CA PHE A 81 5.70 -0.01 5.10
C PHE A 81 5.52 1.50 4.90
N PHE A 82 4.98 1.92 3.76
CA PHE A 82 4.69 3.34 3.54
C PHE A 82 3.39 3.80 4.20
N LYS A 83 2.62 2.85 4.76
CA LYS A 83 1.33 3.04 5.45
C LYS A 83 0.28 3.73 4.57
N ASP A 84 0.23 3.44 3.28
CA ASP A 84 -0.59 4.18 2.32
C ASP A 84 -2.09 4.23 2.70
N VAL A 85 -2.67 5.44 2.79
CA VAL A 85 -4.08 5.62 3.16
C VAL A 85 -5.02 5.05 2.10
N ASP A 86 -4.59 5.08 0.84
CA ASP A 86 -5.39 4.68 -0.30
C ASP A 86 -5.61 3.16 -0.31
N PHE A 87 -4.70 2.37 0.27
CA PHE A 87 -4.90 0.95 0.54
C PHE A 87 -6.30 0.59 1.10
N SER A 88 -6.86 1.51 1.88
CA SER A 88 -8.13 1.39 2.58
C SER A 88 -9.30 2.14 1.94
N THR A 89 -9.10 2.76 0.78
CA THR A 89 -10.04 3.71 0.15
C THR A 89 -10.23 3.42 -1.34
N SER A 90 -9.18 3.47 -2.17
CA SER A 90 -9.18 3.28 -3.63
C SER A 90 -7.77 2.92 -4.11
N SER A 91 -7.44 2.98 -5.40
CA SER A 91 -6.05 2.91 -5.92
C SER A 91 -5.33 1.59 -5.64
N THR A 92 -6.03 0.65 -5.01
CA THR A 92 -5.54 -0.65 -4.57
C THR A 92 -5.96 -1.67 -5.59
N ARG A 93 -5.00 -2.13 -6.39
CA ARG A 93 -5.28 -2.96 -7.55
C ARG A 93 -4.87 -4.40 -7.36
N PHE A 94 -5.63 -5.28 -7.99
CA PHE A 94 -5.32 -6.69 -8.15
C PHE A 94 -5.57 -7.07 -9.60
N TYR A 95 -4.66 -7.85 -10.17
CA TYR A 95 -4.88 -8.41 -11.50
C TYR A 95 -5.06 -9.92 -11.44
N ILE A 96 -5.95 -10.43 -12.29
CA ILE A 96 -6.18 -11.87 -12.46
C ILE A 96 -5.56 -12.28 -13.78
N LYS A 97 -4.62 -13.22 -13.72
CA LYS A 97 -3.94 -13.76 -14.89
C LYS A 97 -3.63 -15.24 -14.69
N ASN A 98 -3.82 -16.05 -15.73
CA ASN A 98 -3.54 -17.50 -15.69
C ASN A 98 -4.20 -18.23 -14.50
N GLY A 99 -5.41 -17.79 -14.10
CA GLY A 99 -6.13 -18.40 -12.98
C GLY A 99 -5.60 -18.03 -11.60
N LYS A 100 -4.75 -16.99 -11.48
CA LYS A 100 -4.28 -16.47 -10.20
C LYS A 100 -4.54 -14.97 -10.05
N ILE A 101 -4.79 -14.56 -8.82
CA ILE A 101 -4.84 -13.18 -8.34
C ILE A 101 -3.43 -12.77 -7.95
N TYR A 102 -3.03 -11.58 -8.38
CA TYR A 102 -1.77 -10.97 -8.04
C TYR A 102 -2.02 -9.63 -7.35
N GLY A 103 -1.20 -9.30 -6.35
CA GLY A 103 -1.21 -7.98 -5.72
C GLY A 103 -0.56 -6.92 -6.62
N GLY A 104 -1.23 -5.79 -6.80
CA GLY A 104 -0.74 -4.66 -7.57
C GLY A 104 -1.43 -4.45 -8.93
N PRO A 105 -0.96 -3.46 -9.71
CA PRO A 105 0.20 -2.59 -9.44
C PRO A 105 -0.01 -1.61 -8.28
N ILE A 106 1.10 -1.08 -7.74
CA ILE A 106 1.10 0.04 -6.77
C ILE A 106 0.71 1.34 -7.47
N TRP A 107 -0.01 2.21 -6.77
CA TRP A 107 -0.50 3.50 -7.28
C TRP A 107 -0.74 4.50 -6.13
N ASP A 108 -0.78 5.81 -6.44
CA ASP A 108 -1.13 6.93 -5.54
C ASP A 108 -0.55 6.88 -4.12
N MET A 109 0.77 7.02 -4.02
CA MET A 109 1.51 6.95 -2.75
C MET A 109 1.79 8.33 -2.11
N ASP A 110 1.16 9.40 -2.58
CA ASP A 110 1.39 10.78 -2.10
C ASP A 110 0.85 11.00 -0.68
N LEU A 111 -0.24 10.33 -0.30
CA LEU A 111 -0.79 10.29 1.05
C LEU A 111 -0.26 9.08 1.85
N SER A 112 1.06 8.98 1.90
CA SER A 112 1.78 7.96 2.64
C SER A 112 2.94 8.58 3.43
N SER A 113 3.73 7.77 4.13
CA SER A 113 5.04 8.20 4.66
C SER A 113 5.04 9.44 5.56
N GLY A 114 3.98 9.58 6.35
CA GLY A 114 3.72 10.68 7.28
C GLY A 114 2.97 11.86 6.68
N ASN A 115 2.67 11.88 5.37
CA ASN A 115 2.12 13.05 4.68
C ASN A 115 0.59 13.24 4.83
N CYS A 116 -0.03 12.71 5.88
CA CYS A 116 -1.50 12.72 6.04
C CYS A 116 -1.96 13.72 7.11
N ALA A 117 -3.04 14.44 6.85
CA ALA A 117 -3.67 15.37 7.79
C ALA A 117 -4.25 14.62 8.99
N SER A 118 -3.88 15.01 10.21
CA SER A 118 -4.31 14.33 11.44
C SER A 118 -5.77 14.54 11.80
N ASP A 119 -6.38 15.63 11.34
CA ASP A 119 -7.79 15.95 11.49
C ASP A 119 -8.70 15.24 10.48
N TYR A 120 -8.12 14.60 9.46
CA TYR A 120 -8.85 13.82 8.46
C TYR A 120 -8.59 12.32 8.60
N TYR A 121 -7.32 11.92 8.73
CA TYR A 121 -6.92 10.51 8.83
C TYR A 121 -6.57 10.12 10.26
N GLU A 122 -7.57 10.08 11.13
CA GLU A 122 -7.38 9.77 12.55
C GLU A 122 -6.76 8.38 12.78
N LYS A 123 -7.23 7.34 12.05
CA LYS A 123 -6.65 5.97 12.14
C LYS A 123 -5.19 5.95 11.70
N TYR A 124 -4.86 6.62 10.60
CA TYR A 124 -3.48 6.70 10.11
C TYR A 124 -2.56 7.35 11.14
N ASN A 125 -3.03 8.43 11.75
CA ASN A 125 -2.26 9.21 12.72
C ASN A 125 -2.34 8.67 14.15
N ASN A 126 -2.98 7.51 14.35
CA ASN A 126 -3.17 6.89 15.67
C ASN A 126 -3.77 7.84 16.71
N ILE A 127 -4.70 8.71 16.27
CA ILE A 127 -5.38 9.67 17.14
C ILE A 127 -6.25 8.91 18.15
N GLY A 128 -6.17 9.31 19.42
CA GLY A 128 -6.77 8.59 20.54
C GLY A 128 -5.94 7.41 21.07
N GLY A 129 -4.82 7.08 20.42
CA GLY A 129 -3.81 6.13 20.86
C GLY A 129 -2.47 6.81 21.10
N SER A 130 -1.41 6.34 20.45
CA SER A 130 -0.05 6.89 20.58
C SER A 130 0.12 8.27 19.93
N GLY A 131 -0.70 8.59 18.92
CA GLY A 131 -0.54 9.81 18.13
C GLY A 131 0.68 9.84 17.21
N ASP A 132 1.46 8.75 17.12
CA ASP A 132 2.61 8.64 16.22
C ASP A 132 2.18 7.85 14.97
N SER A 133 2.21 8.49 13.79
CA SER A 133 1.78 7.87 12.54
C SER A 133 2.71 6.76 12.03
N THR A 134 3.90 6.61 12.62
CA THR A 134 4.83 5.52 12.28
C THR A 134 4.44 4.18 12.90
N GLU A 135 3.53 4.18 13.86
CA GLU A 135 3.09 2.99 14.59
C GLU A 135 1.80 2.39 13.99
N SER A 136 1.35 1.25 14.53
CA SER A 136 0.16 0.47 14.18
C SER A 136 0.14 -0.19 12.79
N ILE A 137 -0.52 -1.36 12.73
CA ILE A 137 -0.83 -2.03 11.46
C ILE A 137 -1.99 -1.28 10.78
N TYR A 138 -1.85 -1.01 9.49
CA TYR A 138 -2.81 -0.20 8.75
C TYR A 138 -3.49 -0.93 7.60
N CYS A 139 -2.76 -1.79 6.89
CA CYS A 139 -3.18 -2.48 5.67
C CYS A 139 -3.85 -3.84 5.97
N ASP A 140 -4.65 -3.90 7.03
CA ASP A 140 -5.37 -5.10 7.51
C ASP A 140 -6.80 -5.23 6.94
N LYS A 141 -7.04 -4.71 5.73
CA LYS A 141 -8.36 -4.67 5.08
C LYS A 141 -8.43 -5.54 3.83
N ILE A 142 -9.59 -5.54 3.16
CA ILE A 142 -9.83 -6.29 1.91
C ILE A 142 -9.55 -7.77 2.17
N TRP A 143 -8.72 -8.43 1.37
CA TRP A 143 -8.30 -9.82 1.63
C TRP A 143 -7.22 -9.93 2.70
N TYR A 144 -6.44 -8.88 2.95
CA TYR A 144 -5.31 -8.94 3.89
C TYR A 144 -5.76 -9.09 5.34
N GLY A 145 -6.92 -8.53 5.70
CA GLY A 145 -7.54 -8.76 7.01
C GLY A 145 -7.79 -10.24 7.31
N TYR A 146 -7.95 -11.08 6.28
CA TYR A 146 -8.15 -12.52 6.42
C TYR A 146 -6.87 -13.32 6.13
N LEU A 147 -6.07 -12.91 5.15
CA LEU A 147 -4.79 -13.56 4.83
C LEU A 147 -3.83 -13.53 6.02
N LEU A 148 -3.75 -12.40 6.74
CA LEU A 148 -2.91 -12.28 7.94
C LEU A 148 -3.33 -13.24 9.07
N GLN A 149 -4.55 -13.79 9.02
CA GLN A 149 -5.05 -14.81 9.95
C GLN A 149 -4.79 -16.25 9.46
N CYS A 150 -4.37 -16.44 8.21
CA CYS A 150 -4.03 -17.75 7.68
C CYS A 150 -2.66 -18.20 8.22
N ASP A 151 -2.59 -19.45 8.69
CA ASP A 151 -1.36 -20.02 9.24
C ASP A 151 -0.22 -19.93 8.21
N GLY A 152 0.82 -19.18 8.57
CA GLY A 152 2.04 -19.00 7.79
C GLY A 152 2.10 -17.77 6.87
N PHE A 153 1.00 -17.02 6.65
CA PHE A 153 1.06 -15.87 5.72
C PHE A 153 1.92 -14.75 6.29
N LEU A 154 1.71 -14.41 7.57
CA LEU A 154 2.54 -13.44 8.26
C LEU A 154 4.01 -13.89 8.34
N ASP A 155 4.28 -15.19 8.43
CA ASP A 155 5.67 -15.69 8.40
C ASP A 155 6.32 -15.45 7.03
N MET A 156 5.56 -15.58 5.93
CA MET A 156 6.05 -15.21 4.60
C MET A 156 6.35 -13.71 4.50
N VAL A 157 5.48 -12.86 5.05
CA VAL A 157 5.70 -11.41 5.14
C VAL A 157 6.99 -11.11 5.91
N LYS A 158 7.16 -11.69 7.11
CA LYS A 158 8.35 -11.49 7.94
C LYS A 158 9.63 -11.96 7.25
N ALA A 159 9.59 -13.12 6.60
CA ALA A 159 10.73 -13.66 5.87
C ALA A 159 11.12 -12.74 4.71
N ARG A 160 10.15 -12.29 3.91
CA ARG A 160 10.39 -11.38 2.80
C ARG A 160 10.88 -10.02 3.28
N TYR A 161 10.27 -9.45 4.32
CA TYR A 161 10.70 -8.18 4.91
C TYR A 161 12.15 -8.23 5.39
N LYS A 162 12.56 -9.33 6.03
CA LYS A 162 13.94 -9.54 6.44
C LYS A 162 14.90 -9.64 5.25
N GLU A 163 14.48 -10.30 4.16
CA GLU A 163 15.28 -10.40 2.94
C GLU A 163 15.59 -9.03 2.33
N ILE A 164 14.59 -8.14 2.27
CA ILE A 164 14.71 -6.80 1.67
C ILE A 164 15.09 -5.71 2.68
N LEU A 165 15.41 -6.06 3.92
CA LEU A 165 15.77 -5.09 4.96
C LEU A 165 16.95 -4.18 4.57
N PRO A 166 18.01 -4.66 3.87
CA PRO A 166 19.04 -3.79 3.31
C PRO A 166 18.49 -2.71 2.37
N ASP A 167 17.54 -3.05 1.50
CA ASP A 167 16.91 -2.09 0.59
C ASP A 167 16.07 -1.06 1.35
N ILE A 168 15.30 -1.51 2.36
CA ILE A 168 14.48 -0.65 3.23
C ILE A 168 15.35 0.36 3.98
N ILE A 169 16.44 -0.09 4.60
CA ILE A 169 17.39 0.79 5.29
C ILE A 169 18.01 1.78 4.29
N ASN A 170 18.40 1.30 3.10
CA ASN A 170 19.00 2.13 2.05
C ASN A 170 18.07 3.21 1.51
N LEU A 171 16.75 3.17 1.75
CA LEU A 171 15.88 4.28 1.39
C LEU A 171 16.32 5.58 2.08
N SER A 172 16.74 5.49 3.35
CA SER A 172 16.95 6.63 4.24
C SER A 172 18.38 6.80 4.75
N THR A 173 19.14 5.71 4.82
CA THR A 173 20.45 5.61 5.50
C THR A 173 21.45 4.86 4.64
N ASP A 174 22.67 5.38 4.51
CA ASP A 174 23.75 4.70 3.77
C ASP A 174 24.07 3.34 4.43
N ASN A 175 24.29 2.31 3.61
CA ASN A 175 24.60 0.96 4.09
C ASN A 175 25.44 0.21 3.04
N GLU A 176 25.46 -1.13 3.10
CA GLU A 176 26.19 -1.99 2.16
C GLU A 176 25.78 -1.83 0.69
N LEU A 177 24.57 -1.33 0.43
CA LEU A 177 24.09 -1.02 -0.92
C LEU A 177 24.59 0.35 -1.43
N GLY A 178 25.35 1.07 -0.61
CA GLY A 178 25.94 2.37 -0.92
C GLY A 178 25.07 3.55 -0.45
N LYS A 179 25.13 4.64 -1.21
CA LYS A 179 24.44 5.89 -0.86
C LYS A 179 22.93 5.73 -0.89
N ASN A 180 22.25 6.23 0.13
CA ASN A 180 20.81 6.10 0.30
C ASN A 180 20.01 6.73 -0.86
N LYS A 181 18.79 6.24 -1.07
CA LYS A 181 17.94 6.68 -2.18
C LYS A 181 17.53 8.14 -2.06
N ILE A 182 17.18 8.63 -0.87
CA ILE A 182 16.85 10.06 -0.67
C ILE A 182 18.00 10.94 -1.18
N ASP A 183 19.22 10.72 -0.71
CA ASP A 183 20.34 11.57 -1.11
C ASP A 183 20.77 11.35 -2.57
N SER A 184 20.62 10.13 -3.08
CA SER A 184 20.88 9.82 -4.50
C SER A 184 19.91 10.59 -5.41
N LEU A 185 18.63 10.67 -5.03
CA LEU A 185 17.62 11.44 -5.75
C LEU A 185 17.88 12.95 -5.61
N LEU A 186 18.28 13.43 -4.44
CA LEU A 186 18.64 14.84 -4.24
C LEU A 186 19.85 15.26 -5.08
N ILE A 187 20.88 14.42 -5.21
CA ILE A 187 22.01 14.69 -6.12
C ILE A 187 21.52 14.80 -7.56
N LYS A 188 20.69 13.85 -7.98
CA LYS A 188 20.30 13.72 -9.39
C LYS A 188 19.27 14.76 -9.82
N TYR A 189 18.33 15.10 -8.94
CA TYR A 189 17.12 15.86 -9.25
C TYR A 189 16.88 17.06 -8.34
N GLY A 190 17.74 17.32 -7.36
CA GLY A 190 17.56 18.40 -6.37
C GLY A 190 17.30 19.76 -6.99
N LYS A 191 17.95 20.07 -8.13
CA LYS A 191 17.68 21.33 -8.84
C LYS A 191 16.25 21.41 -9.37
N SER A 192 15.73 20.33 -9.94
CA SER A 192 14.34 20.27 -10.40
C SER A 192 13.36 20.42 -9.24
N PHE A 193 13.68 19.85 -8.07
CA PHE A 193 12.85 20.00 -6.88
C PHE A 193 12.83 21.44 -6.36
N GLU A 194 13.99 22.12 -6.37
CA GLU A 194 14.08 23.55 -6.04
C GLU A 194 13.29 24.43 -7.01
N ASP A 195 13.31 24.11 -8.30
CA ASP A 195 12.62 24.87 -9.34
C ASP A 195 11.10 24.81 -9.23
N ASN A 196 10.53 23.75 -8.64
CA ASN A 196 9.10 23.69 -8.31
C ASN A 196 8.67 24.90 -7.47
N TYR A 197 9.51 25.33 -6.53
CA TYR A 197 9.20 26.42 -5.62
C TYR A 197 9.72 27.76 -6.13
N SER A 198 10.96 27.81 -6.60
CA SER A 198 11.62 29.05 -7.01
C SER A 198 11.22 29.54 -8.41
N VAL A 199 10.79 28.64 -9.30
CA VAL A 199 10.43 28.96 -10.70
C VAL A 199 8.93 28.79 -10.93
N ALA A 200 8.37 27.62 -10.61
CA ALA A 200 6.93 27.37 -10.81
C ALA A 200 6.04 28.06 -9.76
N GLY A 201 6.64 28.53 -8.65
CA GLY A 201 5.95 29.33 -7.64
C GLY A 201 5.07 28.51 -6.68
N TRP A 202 5.32 27.20 -6.55
CA TRP A 202 4.63 26.35 -5.59
C TRP A 202 4.96 26.76 -4.16
N SER A 203 3.99 26.69 -3.26
CA SER A 203 4.16 26.95 -1.84
C SER A 203 4.84 25.77 -1.15
N MET A 204 5.89 26.05 -0.38
CA MET A 204 6.51 25.06 0.52
C MET A 204 5.88 25.02 1.91
N THR A 205 4.98 25.95 2.20
CA THR A 205 4.48 26.20 3.57
C THR A 205 2.98 25.99 3.72
N GLU A 206 2.29 25.64 2.64
CA GLU A 206 0.85 25.43 2.60
C GLU A 206 0.55 24.03 2.06
N LYS A 207 -0.54 23.43 2.55
CA LYS A 207 -1.06 22.17 2.00
C LYS A 207 -1.90 22.45 0.76
N TYR A 208 -1.88 21.55 -0.22
CA TYR A 208 -2.60 21.69 -1.48
C TYR A 208 -4.00 21.06 -1.44
N SER A 209 -4.23 20.16 -0.49
CA SER A 209 -5.55 19.61 -0.18
C SER A 209 -5.81 19.60 1.32
N LEU A 210 -7.04 19.26 1.72
CA LEU A 210 -7.34 19.05 3.14
C LEU A 210 -6.74 17.75 3.70
N TYR A 211 -6.29 16.84 2.83
CA TYR A 211 -5.84 15.48 3.12
C TYR A 211 -4.37 15.39 3.52
N GLU A 212 -3.56 16.36 3.13
CA GLU A 212 -2.12 16.36 3.38
C GLU A 212 -1.79 17.04 4.71
N ARG A 213 -0.66 16.64 5.33
CA ARG A 213 -0.14 17.37 6.48
C ARG A 213 0.28 18.79 6.10
N ILE A 214 0.32 19.68 7.08
CA ILE A 214 0.97 20.99 6.88
C ILE A 214 2.49 20.76 6.73
N PRO A 215 3.12 21.20 5.63
CA PRO A 215 4.55 21.01 5.42
C PRO A 215 5.37 21.85 6.40
N PHE A 216 6.61 21.43 6.66
CA PHE A 216 7.57 22.25 7.41
C PHE A 216 8.03 23.44 6.57
N SER A 217 8.53 24.47 7.25
CA SER A 217 8.87 25.75 6.61
C SER A 217 10.02 25.72 5.60
N THR A 218 10.78 24.63 5.49
CA THR A 218 11.88 24.51 4.51
C THR A 218 11.91 23.12 3.89
N TYR A 219 12.45 23.03 2.67
CA TYR A 219 12.61 21.77 1.95
C TYR A 219 13.43 20.74 2.76
N GLU A 220 14.53 21.17 3.38
CA GLU A 220 15.41 20.32 4.18
C GLU A 220 14.71 19.73 5.40
N LYS A 221 13.82 20.49 6.05
CA LYS A 221 13.01 20.00 7.17
C LYS A 221 12.00 18.95 6.71
N ASN A 222 11.40 19.11 5.54
CA ASN A 222 10.49 18.12 4.96
C ASN A 222 11.23 16.83 4.59
N ILE A 223 12.44 16.93 3.99
CA ILE A 223 13.30 15.78 3.73
C ILE A 223 13.72 15.08 5.04
N HIS A 224 14.12 15.85 6.05
CA HIS A 224 14.47 15.29 7.35
C HIS A 224 13.28 14.56 7.97
N TYR A 225 12.08 15.12 7.90
CA TYR A 225 10.86 14.46 8.38
C TYR A 225 10.61 13.12 7.69
N LEU A 226 10.61 13.09 6.34
CA LEU A 226 10.42 11.84 5.59
C LEU A 226 11.48 10.80 5.98
N ARG A 227 12.76 11.21 6.08
CA ARG A 227 13.85 10.33 6.51
C ARG A 227 13.58 9.74 7.89
N GLN A 228 13.24 10.58 8.87
CA GLN A 228 12.96 10.10 10.24
C GLN A 228 11.70 9.23 10.30
N TRP A 229 10.68 9.53 9.51
CA TRP A 229 9.46 8.73 9.44
C TRP A 229 9.77 7.31 8.94
N LEU A 230 10.55 7.17 7.86
CA LEU A 230 10.94 5.86 7.32
C LEU A 230 11.78 5.04 8.31
N VAL A 231 12.70 5.68 9.03
CA VAL A 231 13.52 5.02 10.06
C VAL A 231 12.63 4.48 11.18
N LYS A 232 11.80 5.35 11.78
CA LYS A 232 10.90 4.97 12.88
C LYS A 232 9.88 3.91 12.47
N ARG A 233 9.33 4.01 11.26
CA ARG A 233 8.38 3.03 10.74
C ARG A 233 9.02 1.65 10.57
N ASN A 234 10.25 1.60 10.07
CA ASN A 234 11.02 0.36 10.01
C ASN A 234 11.28 -0.21 11.41
N GLU A 235 11.73 0.62 12.36
CA GLU A 235 11.96 0.21 13.75
C GLU A 235 10.69 -0.38 14.38
N TRP A 236 9.54 0.30 14.21
CA TRP A 236 8.26 -0.15 14.73
C TRP A 236 7.82 -1.48 14.11
N LEU A 237 7.95 -1.65 12.80
CA LEU A 237 7.58 -2.91 12.12
C LEU A 237 8.50 -4.08 12.53
N LEU A 238 9.80 -3.83 12.71
CA LEU A 238 10.73 -4.84 13.21
C LEU A 238 10.35 -5.30 14.63
N GLU A 239 9.99 -4.37 15.50
CA GLU A 239 9.52 -4.65 16.87
C GLU A 239 8.19 -5.42 16.85
N GLU A 240 7.17 -4.87 16.18
CA GLU A 240 5.82 -5.45 16.08
C GLU A 240 5.86 -6.88 15.52
N TRP A 241 6.68 -7.10 14.50
CA TRP A 241 6.81 -8.42 13.88
C TRP A 241 7.85 -9.32 14.54
N ASN A 242 8.56 -8.84 15.57
CA ASN A 242 9.65 -9.53 16.26
C ASN A 242 10.72 -10.05 15.27
N ILE A 243 11.09 -9.21 14.30
CA ILE A 243 12.15 -9.47 13.33
C ILE A 243 13.47 -8.99 13.94
N LYS A 244 14.41 -9.93 14.09
CA LYS A 244 15.76 -9.69 14.60
C LYS A 244 16.76 -9.45 13.48
#